data_AF-A0A644VK03-F1
#
_entry.id   AF-A0A644VK03-F1
#
_cell.length_a   1.000
_cell.length_b   1.000
_cell.length_c   1.000
_cell.angle_alpha   90.00
_cell.angle_beta   90.00
_cell.angle_gamma   90.00
#
_symmetry.space_group_name_H-M   'P 1'
#
loop_
_entity.id
_entity.type
_entity.pdbx_description
1 polymer ?
#
loop_
_entity_poly.entity_id
_entity_poly.type
_entity_poly.pdbx_seq_one_letter_code
_entity_poly.pdbx_strand_id
1 'polypeptide(L)'
;MITIEEVKVYLGIDYADEGIDKRLEHLIKVSSEYLKGSIGGDFDLSDYRAKELALIVISDLYDNHDLNAKVSGTVRMLVNDFSLQLRMEMRRKNGI
;
A
#
# COMPACT_ATOMS: atom_id res chain seq x y z
N MET A 1 -10.86 3.27 2.95
CA MET A 1 -10.46 3.84 1.64
C MET A 1 -9.35 4.84 1.89
N ILE A 2 -8.32 4.86 1.05
CA ILE A 2 -7.20 5.82 1.16
C ILE A 2 -7.48 7.00 0.23
N THR A 3 -7.34 8.23 0.73
CA THR A 3 -7.54 9.44 -0.07
C THR A 3 -6.21 10.01 -0.59
N ILE A 4 -6.27 10.86 -1.61
CA ILE A 4 -5.09 11.55 -2.15
C ILE A 4 -4.45 12.44 -1.07
N GLU A 5 -5.24 13.20 -0.31
CA GLU A 5 -4.76 14.00 0.81
C GLU A 5 -3.98 13.19 1.84
N GLU A 6 -4.45 12.00 2.20
CA GLU A 6 -3.75 11.12 3.15
C GLU A 6 -2.38 10.69 2.61
N VAL A 7 -2.31 10.37 1.31
CA VAL A 7 -1.06 10.03 0.64
C VAL A 7 -0.13 11.24 0.55
N LYS A 8 -0.63 12.43 0.21
CA LYS A 8 0.15 13.66 0.17
C LYS A 8 0.78 13.98 1.52
N VAL A 9 -0.01 13.89 2.60
CA VAL A 9 0.49 14.08 3.97
C VAL A 9 1.59 13.06 4.30
N TYR A 10 1.40 11.79 3.92
CA TYR A 10 2.40 10.75 4.16
C TYR A 10 3.70 11.00 3.38
N LEU A 11 3.62 11.44 2.12
CA LEU A 11 4.76 11.74 1.27
C LEU A 11 5.40 13.11 1.53
N GLY A 12 4.81 13.93 2.41
CA GLY A 12 5.27 15.31 2.64
C GLY A 12 5.04 16.26 1.46
N ILE A 13 4.03 15.99 0.62
CA ILE A 13 3.64 16.83 -0.51
C ILE A 13 2.62 17.87 -0.02
N ASP A 14 2.97 19.15 -0.08
CA ASP A 14 2.15 20.27 0.42
C ASP A 14 1.64 21.21 -0.68
N TYR A 15 1.92 20.88 -1.95
CA TYR A 15 1.52 21.68 -3.11
C TYR A 15 0.48 20.98 -3.97
N ALA A 16 -0.28 21.79 -4.73
CA ALA A 16 -1.28 21.32 -5.66
C ALA A 16 -0.67 21.15 -7.07
N ASP A 17 -0.67 19.92 -7.58
CA ASP A 17 -0.23 19.59 -8.93
C ASP A 17 -1.10 18.45 -9.49
N GLU A 18 -1.81 18.71 -10.58
CA GLU A 18 -2.73 17.72 -11.19
C GLU A 18 -2.00 16.47 -11.72
N GLY A 19 -0.75 16.61 -12.15
CA GLY A 19 0.06 15.49 -12.62
C GLY A 19 0.43 14.56 -11.47
N ILE A 20 0.75 15.13 -10.30
CA ILE A 20 0.97 14.37 -9.07
C ILE A 20 -0.33 13.71 -8.63
N ASP A 21 -1.44 14.43 -8.61
CA ASP A 21 -2.73 13.88 -8.15
C ASP A 21 -3.14 12.67 -8.99
N LYS A 22 -3.05 12.76 -10.32
CA LYS A 22 -3.30 11.62 -11.24
C LYS A 22 -2.37 10.45 -10.98
N ARG A 23 -1.10 10.72 -10.67
CA ARG A 23 -0.12 9.68 -10.32
C ARG A 23 -0.47 9.02 -9.00
N LEU A 24 -0.82 9.79 -7.96
CA LEU A 24 -1.20 9.27 -6.65
C LEU A 24 -2.49 8.42 -6.75
N GLU A 25 -3.48 8.85 -7.53
CA GLU A 25 -4.68 8.04 -7.81
C GLU A 25 -4.33 6.68 -8.44
N HIS A 26 -3.37 6.67 -9.37
CA HIS A 26 -2.91 5.43 -9.98
C HIS A 26 -2.21 4.53 -8.95
N LEU A 27 -1.30 5.08 -8.14
CA LEU A 27 -0.57 4.32 -7.12
C LEU A 27 -1.48 3.75 -6.03
N ILE A 28 -2.53 4.48 -5.62
CA ILE A 28 -3.54 3.98 -4.68
C ILE A 28 -4.22 2.73 -5.23
N LYS A 29 -4.58 2.71 -6.52
CA LYS A 29 -5.19 1.54 -7.17
C LYS A 29 -4.21 0.37 -7.25
N VAL A 30 -2.97 0.62 -7.67
CA VAL A 30 -1.92 -0.41 -7.76
C VAL A 30 -1.65 -1.04 -6.40
N SER A 31 -1.48 -0.22 -5.36
CA SER A 31 -1.26 -0.69 -3.99
C SER A 31 -2.44 -1.52 -3.47
N SER A 32 -3.67 -1.08 -3.75
CA SER A 32 -4.89 -1.81 -3.36
C SER A 32 -4.97 -3.19 -4.01
N GLU A 33 -4.73 -3.29 -5.32
CA GLU A 33 -4.75 -4.59 -6.02
C GLU A 33 -3.57 -5.48 -5.60
N TYR A 34 -2.41 -4.91 -5.35
CA TYR A 34 -1.24 -5.63 -4.85
C TYR A 34 -1.51 -6.25 -3.47
N LEU A 35 -2.06 -5.47 -2.54
CA LEU A 35 -2.44 -5.96 -1.23
C LEU A 35 -3.59 -6.97 -1.30
N LYS A 36 -4.56 -6.78 -2.20
CA LYS A 36 -5.63 -7.76 -2.45
C LYS A 36 -5.09 -9.11 -2.89
N GLY A 37 -4.11 -9.12 -3.80
CA GLY A 37 -3.43 -10.33 -4.25
C GLY A 37 -2.56 -10.98 -3.16
N SER A 38 -2.00 -10.16 -2.26
CA SER A 38 -1.13 -10.64 -1.18
C SER A 38 -1.92 -11.17 0.03
N ILE A 39 -2.91 -10.42 0.52
CA ILE A 39 -3.65 -10.71 1.76
C ILE A 39 -4.91 -11.55 1.49
N GLY A 40 -5.56 -11.33 0.34
CA GLY A 40 -6.87 -11.90 0.00
C GLY A 40 -7.95 -10.83 -0.21
N GLY A 41 -9.05 -11.21 -0.87
CA GLY A 41 -10.10 -10.29 -1.33
C GLY A 41 -10.84 -9.51 -0.25
N ASP A 42 -10.84 -9.99 0.99
CA ASP A 42 -11.62 -9.45 2.11
C ASP A 42 -10.80 -8.53 3.05
N PHE A 43 -9.60 -8.12 2.66
CA PHE A 43 -8.80 -7.25 3.53
C PHE A 43 -9.44 -5.87 3.67
N ASP A 44 -9.59 -5.41 4.92
CA ASP A 44 -10.27 -4.16 5.24
C ASP A 44 -9.27 -3.01 5.34
N LEU A 45 -9.38 -2.03 4.45
CA LEU A 45 -8.61 -0.78 4.51
C LEU A 45 -9.02 0.15 5.67
N SER A 46 -9.97 -0.26 6.51
CA SER A 46 -10.21 0.35 7.83
C SER A 46 -9.20 -0.09 8.89
N ASP A 47 -8.53 -1.24 8.69
CA ASP A 47 -7.44 -1.68 9.56
C ASP A 47 -6.23 -0.77 9.35
N TYR A 48 -5.78 -0.12 10.43
CA TYR A 48 -4.62 0.77 10.40
C TYR A 48 -3.37 0.11 9.83
N ARG A 49 -3.18 -1.20 10.02
CA ARG A 49 -2.03 -1.96 9.49
C ARG A 49 -2.13 -2.14 7.99
N ALA A 50 -3.33 -2.44 7.48
CA ALA A 50 -3.57 -2.56 6.04
C ALA A 50 -3.40 -1.20 5.35
N LYS A 51 -3.84 -0.13 6.01
CA LYS A 51 -3.65 1.25 5.54
C LYS A 51 -2.17 1.64 5.50
N GLU A 52 -1.42 1.35 6.55
CA GLU A 52 0.02 1.62 6.62
C GLU A 52 0.79 0.87 5.54
N LEU A 53 0.49 -0.42 5.35
CA LEU A 53 1.07 -1.22 4.27
C LEU A 53 0.84 -0.60 2.90
N ALA A 54 -0.37 -0.11 2.66
CA ALA A 54 -0.70 0.52 1.38
C ALA A 54 0.11 1.80 1.17
N LEU A 55 0.28 2.62 2.21
CA LEU A 55 1.08 3.85 2.19
C LEU A 55 2.57 3.57 1.95
N ILE A 56 3.14 2.55 2.60
CA ILE A 56 4.51 2.11 2.38
C ILE A 56 4.72 1.69 0.92
N VAL A 57 3.80 0.90 0.35
CA VAL A 57 3.87 0.50 -1.07
C VAL A 57 3.75 1.70 -1.99
N ILE A 58 2.85 2.64 -1.70
CA ILE A 58 2.68 3.87 -2.51
C ILE A 58 3.96 4.71 -2.46
N SER A 59 4.57 4.88 -1.29
CA SER A 59 5.83 5.63 -1.13
C SER A 59 6.97 5.00 -1.90
N ASP A 60 7.16 3.68 -1.76
CA ASP A 60 8.21 2.98 -2.50
C ASP A 60 8.03 3.11 -4.01
N LEU A 61 6.79 2.98 -4.52
CA LEU A 61 6.49 3.16 -5.95
C LEU A 61 6.60 4.61 -6.42
N TYR A 62 6.30 5.58 -5.55
CA TYR A 62 6.41 6.99 -5.86
C TYR A 62 7.87 7.40 -6.01
N ASP A 63 8.72 6.97 -5.06
CA ASP A 63 10.16 7.27 -5.02
C ASP A 63 10.95 6.49 -6.08
N ASN A 64 10.61 5.21 -6.29
CA ASN A 64 11.34 4.29 -7.18
C ASN A 64 10.66 4.09 -8.54
N HIS A 65 10.13 5.15 -9.14
CA HIS A 65 9.43 5.04 -10.44
C HIS A 65 10.34 4.84 -11.65
N ASP A 66 11.65 5.00 -11.47
CA ASP A 66 12.65 4.65 -12.47
C ASP A 66 12.84 3.14 -12.47
N LEU A 67 12.72 2.50 -13.63
CA LEU A 67 12.80 1.03 -13.85
C LEU A 67 14.10 0.38 -13.34
N ASN A 68 15.05 1.16 -12.81
CA ASN A 68 16.34 0.72 -12.29
C ASN A 68 16.42 0.60 -10.76
N ALA A 69 15.42 1.04 -10.00
CA ALA A 69 15.43 0.90 -8.55
C ALA A 69 14.72 -0.39 -8.11
N LYS A 70 15.50 -1.36 -7.63
CA LYS A 70 14.96 -2.52 -6.91
C LYS A 70 14.05 -2.00 -5.79
N VAL A 71 12.77 -2.38 -5.78
CA VAL A 71 11.91 -2.34 -4.58
C VAL A 71 12.78 -2.72 -3.40
N SER A 72 12.90 -1.82 -2.43
CA SER A 72 13.77 -2.03 -1.27
C SER A 72 13.49 -3.41 -0.67
N GLY A 73 14.53 -4.23 -0.52
CA GLY A 73 14.38 -5.60 0.01
C GLY A 73 13.66 -5.60 1.37
N THR A 74 13.83 -4.53 2.13
CA THR A 74 13.14 -4.26 3.39
C THR A 74 11.65 -4.03 3.21
N VAL A 75 11.21 -3.23 2.22
CA VAL A 75 9.78 -3.03 1.92
C VAL A 75 9.12 -4.34 1.53
N ARG A 76 9.78 -5.14 0.69
CA ARG A 76 9.28 -6.46 0.29
C ARG A 76 9.11 -7.40 1.48
N MET A 77 10.07 -7.39 2.40
CA MET A 77 10.02 -8.19 3.62
C MET A 77 8.87 -7.75 4.53
N LEU A 78 8.75 -6.45 4.78
CA LEU A 78 7.68 -5.85 5.59
C LEU A 78 6.28 -6.17 5.04
N VAL A 79 6.10 -6.02 3.74
CA VAL A 79 4.87 -6.42 3.04
C VAL A 79 4.60 -7.91 3.23
N ASN A 80 5.61 -8.77 3.03
CA ASN A 80 5.43 -10.21 3.16
C ASN A 80 5.03 -10.62 4.58
N ASP A 81 5.67 -10.05 5.60
CA ASP A 81 5.43 -10.37 7.01
C ASP A 81 4.03 -9.94 7.45
N PHE A 82 3.63 -8.70 7.16
CA PHE A 82 2.28 -8.24 7.48
C PHE A 82 1.21 -8.96 6.66
N SER A 83 1.44 -9.22 5.37
CA SER A 83 0.51 -10.01 4.58
C SER A 83 0.37 -11.44 5.10
N LEU A 84 1.45 -12.06 5.61
CA LEU A 84 1.38 -13.36 6.27
C LEU A 84 0.55 -13.28 7.56
N GLN A 85 0.80 -12.28 8.41
CA GLN A 85 0.04 -12.08 9.65
C GLN A 85 -1.45 -11.92 9.38
N LEU A 86 -1.83 -11.05 8.44
CA LEU A 86 -3.23 -10.80 8.08
C LEU A 86 -3.89 -12.05 7.50
N ARG A 87 -3.18 -12.82 6.66
CA ARG A 87 -3.68 -14.12 6.16
C ARG A 87 -3.93 -15.12 7.29
N MET A 88 -3.07 -15.18 8.30
CA MET A 88 -3.24 -16.06 9.45
C MET A 88 -4.43 -15.64 10.32
N GLU A 89 -4.59 -14.34 10.56
CA GLU A 89 -5.73 -13.77 11.30
C GLU A 89 -7.06 -14.03 10.57
N MET A 90 -7.08 -13.89 9.24
CA MET A 90 -8.25 -14.20 8.40
C MET A 90 -8.63 -15.69 8.46
N ARG A 91 -7.66 -16.61 8.34
CA ARG A 91 -7.93 -18.05 8.47
C ARG A 91 -8.53 -18.40 9.83
N ARG A 92 -7.97 -17.82 10.90
CA ARG A 92 -8.48 -17.99 12.26
C ARG A 92 -9.89 -17.43 12.45
N LYS A 93 -10.23 -16.29 11.82
CA LYS A 93 -11.60 -15.76 11.79
C LYS A 93 -12.56 -16.66 11.01
N ASN A 94 -12.09 -17.27 9.94
CA ASN A 94 -12.89 -18.14 9.08
C ASN A 94 -13.00 -19.59 9.60
N GLY A 95 -12.39 -19.90 10.74
CA GLY A 95 -12.51 -21.21 11.41
C GLY A 95 -11.78 -22.35 10.69
N ILE A 96 -10.76 -22.05 9.88
CA ILE A 96 -9.92 -23.03 9.17
C ILE A 96 -8.52 -23.05 9.77
#